data_AF-A0A194XW80-F1
#
_entry.id   AF-A0A194XW80-F1
#
_cell.length_a   1.000
_cell.length_b   1.000
_cell.length_c   1.000
_cell.angle_alpha   90.00
_cell.angle_beta   90.00
_cell.angle_gamma   90.00
#
_symmetry.space_group_name_H-M   'P 1'
#
loop_
_entity.id
_entity.type
_entity.pdbx_description
1 polymer ?
#
loop_
_entity_poly.entity_id
_entity_poly.type
_entity_poly.pdbx_seq_one_letter_code
_entity_poly.pdbx_strand_id
1 'polypeptide(L)'
;MAPPPSRKQKNDDVKSPIVFTCPGFKPDARLMVFDQEFQVLSPMLKLNSAFFRKFFDSPDKAPTNKASSRIGLGSFTTFKYDWITIVDAALLAISIPEDELQTQLESLRGDRKSSGIYDLIVAFEKLLCAIFARPYQLQDTEQLLLMVDLADYYHALPILSRTLDGALINSPIFCQDIGNYCTELFVAAAKLRNALLFRECLIWVVGPHRTPKYEDLSDQKLRLVARCAHGDISTKDSDNFEAQSDELFKDMGQHHSEHGEGLIDYAWWFRDLNDKCLLHEHDLLGLLDNKLVLDNMIHTAGGVRFQDHFFCATISDEELPWDVNKTDW
;
A
#
# COMPACT_ATOMS: atom_id res chain seq x y z
N MET A 1 -50.78 -36.18 26.46
CA MET A 1 -49.90 -35.00 26.37
C MET A 1 -48.70 -35.40 25.52
N ALA A 2 -48.66 -34.98 24.27
CA ALA A 2 -47.51 -35.17 23.40
C ALA A 2 -46.52 -33.99 23.60
N PRO A 3 -45.19 -34.23 23.57
CA PRO A 3 -44.22 -33.15 23.71
C PRO A 3 -44.21 -32.25 22.46
N PRO A 4 -43.93 -30.95 22.61
CA PRO A 4 -43.92 -30.01 21.48
C PRO A 4 -42.72 -30.27 20.56
N PRO A 5 -42.87 -30.03 19.24
CA PRO A 5 -41.79 -30.22 18.27
C PRO A 5 -40.68 -29.19 18.51
N SER A 6 -39.44 -29.68 18.56
CA SER A 6 -38.23 -28.89 18.66
C SER A 6 -38.13 -27.91 17.48
N ARG A 7 -38.00 -26.62 17.81
CA ARG A 7 -37.60 -25.57 16.86
C ARG A 7 -36.27 -26.00 16.23
N LYS A 8 -36.27 -26.19 14.91
CA LYS A 8 -35.05 -26.25 14.10
C LYS A 8 -34.25 -24.98 14.38
N GLN A 9 -33.07 -25.14 14.99
CA GLN A 9 -32.05 -24.10 15.02
C GLN A 9 -31.74 -23.72 13.57
N LYS A 10 -31.91 -22.43 13.30
CA LYS A 10 -31.54 -21.77 12.05
C LYS A 10 -30.01 -21.77 12.06
N ASN A 11 -29.38 -22.57 11.19
CA ASN A 11 -27.92 -22.58 11.03
C ASN A 11 -27.47 -21.15 10.74
N ASP A 12 -26.49 -20.70 11.53
CA ASP A 12 -25.85 -19.40 11.43
C ASP A 12 -25.13 -19.20 10.08
N ASP A 13 -25.16 -17.95 9.64
CA ASP A 13 -24.60 -17.31 8.43
C ASP A 13 -23.54 -18.08 7.62
N VAL A 14 -23.95 -18.64 6.48
CA VAL A 14 -23.02 -18.91 5.37
C VAL A 14 -22.93 -17.62 4.54
N LYS A 15 -21.75 -16.99 4.51
CA LYS A 15 -21.51 -15.80 3.68
C LYS A 15 -21.76 -16.13 2.20
N SER A 16 -22.37 -15.18 1.49
CA SER A 16 -22.67 -15.34 0.07
C SER A 16 -21.38 -15.40 -0.77
N PRO A 17 -21.30 -16.25 -1.80
CA PRO A 17 -20.10 -16.37 -2.63
C PRO A 17 -19.85 -15.09 -3.43
N ILE A 18 -18.60 -14.62 -3.45
CA ILE A 18 -18.15 -13.47 -4.24
C ILE A 18 -17.74 -13.97 -5.63
N VAL A 19 -18.40 -13.46 -6.67
CA VAL A 19 -18.21 -13.97 -8.04
C VAL A 19 -17.45 -12.97 -8.92
N PHE A 20 -16.35 -13.44 -9.48
CA PHE A 20 -15.53 -12.76 -10.47
C PHE A 20 -15.86 -13.30 -11.87
N THR A 21 -16.69 -12.56 -12.60
CA THR A 21 -17.10 -12.84 -13.97
C THR A 21 -16.46 -11.86 -14.95
N CYS A 22 -16.24 -12.33 -16.18
CA CYS A 22 -15.90 -11.53 -17.36
C CYS A 22 -16.98 -11.75 -18.44
N PRO A 23 -17.30 -10.75 -19.29
CA PRO A 23 -18.31 -10.90 -20.34
C PRO A 23 -18.04 -12.13 -21.21
N GLY A 24 -19.00 -13.05 -21.29
CA GLY A 24 -18.91 -14.28 -22.09
C GLY A 24 -18.25 -15.48 -21.42
N PHE A 25 -17.75 -15.35 -20.18
CA PHE A 25 -17.07 -16.44 -19.46
C PHE A 25 -17.78 -16.78 -18.14
N LYS A 26 -17.88 -18.08 -17.84
CA LYS A 26 -18.38 -18.59 -16.55
C LYS A 26 -17.18 -18.93 -15.65
N PRO A 27 -17.25 -18.63 -14.34
CA PRO A 27 -16.21 -19.04 -13.39
C PRO A 27 -15.95 -20.54 -13.47
N ASP A 28 -14.69 -20.95 -13.51
CA ASP A 28 -14.24 -22.34 -13.62
C ASP A 28 -13.41 -22.80 -12.42
N ALA A 29 -13.06 -21.88 -11.52
CA ALA A 29 -12.36 -22.14 -10.28
C ALA A 29 -13.15 -21.60 -9.08
N ARG A 30 -13.19 -22.38 -8.01
CA ARG A 30 -13.73 -22.00 -6.70
C ARG A 30 -12.56 -21.90 -5.73
N LEU A 31 -12.45 -20.77 -5.03
CA LEU A 31 -11.47 -20.54 -3.97
C LEU A 31 -12.21 -20.27 -2.66
N MET A 32 -12.09 -21.14 -1.66
CA MET A 32 -12.53 -20.81 -0.29
C MET A 32 -11.37 -20.13 0.41
N VAL A 33 -11.58 -18.97 1.04
CA VAL A 33 -10.62 -18.30 1.94
C VAL A 33 -11.31 -18.12 3.28
N PHE A 34 -10.93 -18.95 4.25
CA PHE A 34 -11.66 -19.13 5.52
C PHE A 34 -13.14 -19.47 5.30
N ASP A 35 -14.05 -18.58 5.73
CA ASP A 35 -15.50 -18.72 5.58
C ASP A 35 -16.06 -18.01 4.34
N GLN A 36 -15.18 -17.39 3.52
CA GLN A 36 -15.57 -16.66 2.32
C GLN A 36 -15.27 -17.46 1.05
N GLU A 37 -16.31 -17.75 0.29
CA GLU A 37 -16.19 -18.37 -1.03
C GLU A 37 -15.97 -17.33 -2.11
N PHE A 38 -15.02 -17.58 -3.01
CA PHE A 38 -14.73 -16.82 -4.21
C PHE A 38 -14.87 -17.72 -5.45
N GLN A 39 -15.63 -17.28 -6.44
CA GLN A 39 -15.76 -17.98 -7.73
C GLN A 39 -15.06 -17.15 -8.80
N VAL A 40 -14.04 -17.72 -9.43
CA VAL A 40 -13.07 -16.98 -10.27
C VAL A 40 -12.77 -17.71 -11.57
N LEU A 41 -12.13 -17.02 -12.51
CA LEU A 41 -11.62 -17.57 -13.77
C LEU A 41 -10.14 -17.96 -13.63
N SER A 42 -9.83 -19.24 -13.74
CA SER A 42 -8.47 -19.79 -13.68
C SER A 42 -7.50 -19.15 -14.68
N PRO A 43 -7.89 -18.80 -15.93
CA PRO A 43 -6.96 -18.16 -16.86
C PRO A 43 -6.46 -16.79 -16.37
N MET A 44 -7.29 -16.01 -15.69
CA MET A 44 -6.90 -14.69 -15.17
C MET A 44 -5.90 -14.81 -14.03
N LEU A 45 -6.07 -15.81 -13.17
CA LEU A 45 -5.11 -16.12 -12.11
C LEU A 45 -3.76 -16.56 -12.69
N LYS A 46 -3.74 -17.49 -13.66
CA LYS A 46 -2.49 -17.96 -14.29
C LYS A 46 -1.73 -16.86 -15.05
N LEU A 47 -2.46 -15.92 -15.64
CA LEU A 47 -1.88 -14.81 -16.39
C LEU A 47 -1.09 -13.88 -15.44
N ASN A 48 -1.67 -13.57 -14.28
CA ASN A 48 -1.15 -12.55 -13.37
C ASN A 48 -0.38 -13.07 -12.16
N SER A 49 -0.27 -14.40 -12.01
CA SER A 49 0.43 -15.02 -10.89
C SER A 49 1.18 -16.27 -11.34
N ALA A 50 2.50 -16.28 -11.16
CA ALA A 50 3.32 -17.45 -11.41
C ALA A 50 2.98 -18.61 -10.46
N PHE A 51 2.57 -18.29 -9.22
CA PHE A 51 2.07 -19.27 -8.26
C PHE A 51 0.86 -20.02 -8.82
N PHE A 52 -0.18 -19.31 -9.24
CA PHE A 52 -1.40 -19.94 -9.75
C PHE A 52 -1.14 -20.70 -11.06
N ARG A 53 -0.24 -20.20 -11.92
CA ARG A 53 0.21 -20.93 -13.11
C ARG A 53 0.76 -22.30 -12.75
N LYS A 54 1.78 -22.34 -11.89
CA LYS A 54 2.39 -23.59 -11.42
C LYS A 54 1.38 -24.49 -10.70
N PHE A 55 0.51 -23.90 -9.89
CA PHE A 55 -0.49 -24.62 -9.12
C PHE A 55 -1.52 -25.33 -10.00
N PHE A 56 -2.09 -24.63 -11.00
CA PHE A 56 -3.14 -25.18 -11.86
C PHE A 56 -2.60 -26.04 -13.01
N ASP A 57 -1.32 -25.89 -13.35
CA ASP A 57 -0.63 -26.71 -14.37
C ASP A 57 0.02 -27.97 -13.77
N SER A 58 -0.05 -28.15 -12.44
CA SER A 58 0.45 -29.36 -11.78
C SER A 58 -0.33 -30.60 -12.23
N PRO A 59 0.36 -31.71 -12.60
CA PRO A 59 -0.29 -32.92 -13.11
C PRO A 59 -1.27 -33.55 -12.11
N ASP A 60 -1.07 -33.33 -10.80
CA ASP A 60 -1.97 -33.83 -9.74
C ASP A 60 -3.36 -33.16 -9.76
N LYS A 61 -3.52 -32.06 -10.50
CA LYS A 61 -4.76 -31.27 -10.62
C LYS A 61 -5.33 -31.22 -12.03
N ALA A 62 -4.75 -31.99 -12.96
CA ALA A 62 -5.45 -32.31 -14.19
C ALA A 62 -6.78 -32.99 -13.83
N PRO A 63 -7.88 -32.74 -14.57
CA PRO A 63 -9.17 -33.36 -14.30
C PRO A 63 -9.02 -34.87 -14.48
N THR A 64 -8.69 -35.57 -13.40
CA THR A 64 -8.88 -37.00 -13.31
C THR A 64 -10.39 -37.20 -13.30
N ASN A 65 -10.89 -37.93 -14.28
CA ASN A 65 -12.29 -38.35 -14.43
C ASN A 65 -12.72 -39.27 -13.27
N LYS A 66 -12.59 -38.81 -12.01
CA LYS A 66 -13.08 -39.49 -10.83
C LYS A 66 -13.94 -38.51 -10.06
N ALA A 67 -15.21 -38.50 -10.45
CA ALA A 67 -16.29 -38.21 -9.53
C ALA A 67 -16.12 -39.08 -8.28
N SER A 68 -15.80 -38.45 -7.16
CA SER A 68 -15.88 -39.02 -5.81
C SER A 68 -15.90 -37.80 -4.86
N SER A 69 -17.07 -37.22 -4.55
CA SER A 69 -17.88 -37.51 -3.35
C SER A 69 -17.06 -37.34 -2.05
N ARG A 70 -17.41 -36.55 -1.03
CA ARG A 70 -18.68 -36.01 -0.53
C ARG A 70 -18.35 -34.80 0.36
N ILE A 71 -19.16 -33.75 0.32
CA ILE A 71 -19.85 -33.15 1.47
C ILE A 71 -21.05 -32.41 0.87
N GLY A 72 -22.25 -32.71 1.37
CA GLY A 72 -23.50 -32.24 0.80
C GLY A 72 -23.74 -30.76 1.09
N LEU A 73 -23.71 -29.94 0.05
CA LEU A 73 -24.55 -28.75 -0.09
C LEU A 73 -24.85 -28.58 -1.59
N GLY A 74 -26.06 -28.14 -1.91
CA GLY A 74 -26.73 -28.43 -3.17
C GLY A 74 -26.18 -27.78 -4.43
N SER A 75 -26.64 -28.35 -5.56
CA SER A 75 -26.60 -27.87 -6.94
C SER A 75 -25.23 -27.85 -7.65
N PHE A 76 -25.04 -28.85 -8.50
CA PHE A 76 -23.86 -29.07 -9.33
C PHE A 76 -23.72 -28.04 -10.46
N THR A 77 -22.79 -27.10 -10.29
CA THR A 77 -21.92 -26.69 -11.39
C THR A 77 -20.56 -27.33 -11.14
N THR A 78 -20.16 -28.28 -11.98
CA THR A 78 -18.85 -28.94 -11.93
C THR A 78 -17.77 -27.92 -12.28
N PHE A 79 -17.29 -27.18 -11.27
CA PHE A 79 -16.10 -26.35 -11.41
C PHE A 79 -14.91 -27.24 -11.80
N LYS A 80 -14.06 -26.74 -12.69
CA LYS A 80 -12.89 -27.47 -13.17
C LYS A 80 -11.82 -27.58 -12.07
N TYR A 81 -11.76 -26.59 -11.20
CA TYR A 81 -10.88 -26.54 -10.05
C TYR A 81 -11.68 -26.18 -8.80
N ASP A 82 -11.61 -27.03 -7.78
CA ASP A 82 -12.09 -26.71 -6.43
C ASP A 82 -10.88 -26.52 -5.53
N TRP A 83 -10.75 -25.33 -4.95
CA TRP A 83 -9.73 -25.00 -3.97
C TRP A 83 -10.42 -24.56 -2.69
N ILE A 84 -10.15 -25.30 -1.63
CA ILE A 84 -10.68 -25.01 -0.31
C ILE A 84 -9.48 -24.69 0.56
N THR A 85 -9.42 -23.50 1.18
CA THR A 85 -8.67 -23.37 2.43
C THR A 85 -9.33 -24.30 3.44
N ILE A 86 -8.85 -25.53 3.55
CA ILE A 86 -9.26 -26.39 4.66
C ILE A 86 -8.52 -25.85 5.87
N VAL A 87 -9.30 -25.28 6.77
CA VAL A 87 -8.90 -24.72 8.03
C VAL A 87 -9.40 -25.70 9.09
N ASP A 88 -8.60 -26.74 9.36
CA ASP A 88 -8.36 -27.02 10.78
C ASP A 88 -7.33 -25.94 11.16
N ALA A 89 -7.85 -24.85 11.71
CA ALA A 89 -7.20 -23.59 12.08
C ALA A 89 -6.10 -23.06 11.12
N ALA A 90 -6.58 -22.31 10.12
CA ALA A 90 -5.89 -21.38 9.23
C ALA A 90 -4.97 -22.08 8.18
N LEU A 91 -5.10 -21.69 6.91
CA LEU A 91 -4.24 -22.20 5.82
C LEU A 91 -4.41 -21.37 4.55
N LEU A 92 -3.58 -20.34 4.36
CA LEU A 92 -3.32 -19.79 3.02
C LEU A 92 -2.35 -20.74 2.30
N ALA A 93 -2.94 -21.69 1.56
CA ALA A 93 -2.37 -22.53 0.50
C ALA A 93 -1.13 -23.41 0.79
N ILE A 94 -1.30 -24.70 0.43
CA ILE A 94 -0.35 -25.82 0.50
C ILE A 94 -0.32 -26.44 1.89
N SER A 95 -0.48 -27.76 1.94
CA SER A 95 -0.38 -28.63 3.11
C SER A 95 0.84 -28.28 3.99
N ILE A 96 0.61 -27.37 4.92
CA ILE A 96 1.53 -26.95 5.97
C ILE A 96 0.76 -27.16 7.28
N PRO A 97 1.29 -27.92 8.24
CA PRO A 97 0.63 -28.15 9.51
C PRO A 97 0.40 -26.83 10.27
N GLU A 98 -0.70 -26.77 11.03
CA GLU A 98 -1.24 -25.62 11.79
C GLU A 98 -0.17 -24.81 12.55
N ASP A 99 0.80 -25.48 13.19
CA ASP A 99 1.90 -24.86 13.95
C ASP A 99 2.85 -23.99 13.08
N GLU A 100 3.04 -24.36 11.83
CA GLU A 100 3.97 -23.69 10.90
C GLU A 100 3.27 -22.52 10.18
N LEU A 101 1.94 -22.53 10.12
CA LEU A 101 1.14 -21.41 9.63
C LEU A 101 0.98 -20.30 10.66
N GLN A 102 0.77 -20.62 11.94
CA GLN A 102 0.79 -19.60 12.99
C GLN A 102 2.13 -18.84 12.95
N THR A 103 3.23 -19.58 12.75
CA THR A 103 4.58 -19.04 12.58
C THR A 103 4.76 -18.23 11.29
N GLN A 104 4.20 -18.66 10.15
CA GLN A 104 4.25 -17.89 8.90
C GLN A 104 3.32 -16.67 8.89
N LEU A 105 2.15 -16.75 9.53
CA LEU A 105 1.28 -15.59 9.76
C LEU A 105 1.94 -14.63 10.72
N GLU A 106 2.56 -15.08 11.80
CA GLU A 106 3.36 -14.24 12.71
C GLU A 106 4.59 -13.66 12.01
N SER A 107 5.22 -14.42 11.09
CA SER A 107 6.32 -13.95 10.23
C SER A 107 5.88 -12.96 9.14
N LEU A 108 4.66 -13.10 8.59
CA LEU A 108 4.06 -12.17 7.63
C LEU A 108 3.48 -10.93 8.36
N ARG A 109 3.04 -11.09 9.62
CA ARG A 109 2.46 -10.03 10.45
C ARG A 109 3.52 -9.16 11.14
N GLY A 110 4.68 -9.71 11.48
CA GLY A 110 5.63 -9.03 12.36
C GLY A 110 4.97 -8.57 13.68
N ASP A 111 5.51 -7.53 14.30
CA ASP A 111 4.98 -6.91 15.53
C ASP A 111 3.65 -6.12 15.34
N ARG A 112 3.00 -6.24 14.17
CA ARG A 112 1.81 -5.43 13.85
C ARG A 112 0.59 -5.96 14.62
N LYS A 113 -0.05 -5.07 15.38
CA LYS A 113 -1.16 -5.37 16.29
C LYS A 113 -2.31 -6.06 15.55
N SER A 114 -2.45 -7.37 15.77
CA SER A 114 -3.72 -8.11 15.71
C SER A 114 -4.66 -7.79 14.53
N SER A 115 -4.15 -7.71 13.30
CA SER A 115 -5.00 -7.65 12.11
C SER A 115 -5.75 -8.97 11.95
N GLY A 116 -7.08 -8.89 11.89
CA GLY A 116 -7.98 -10.03 12.02
C GLY A 116 -7.99 -10.93 10.79
N ILE A 117 -8.58 -12.13 10.92
CA ILE A 117 -8.89 -13.01 9.78
C ILE A 117 -9.68 -12.27 8.70
N TYR A 118 -10.56 -11.35 9.11
CA TYR A 118 -11.38 -10.54 8.21
C TYR A 118 -10.54 -9.62 7.32
N ASP A 119 -9.52 -8.96 7.86
CA ASP A 119 -8.67 -8.04 7.10
C ASP A 119 -7.90 -8.78 5.98
N LEU A 120 -7.51 -10.02 6.25
CA LEU A 120 -6.88 -10.91 5.27
C LEU A 120 -7.84 -11.28 4.14
N ILE A 121 -9.11 -11.58 4.45
CA ILE A 121 -10.15 -11.85 3.45
C ILE A 121 -10.35 -10.61 2.57
N VAL A 122 -10.45 -9.42 3.18
CA VAL A 122 -10.63 -8.17 2.44
C VAL A 122 -9.39 -7.87 1.58
N ALA A 123 -8.18 -7.97 2.11
CA ALA A 123 -6.96 -7.76 1.34
C ALA A 123 -6.84 -8.74 0.16
N PHE A 124 -7.20 -10.01 0.37
CA PHE A 124 -7.22 -11.01 -0.70
C PHE A 124 -8.30 -10.71 -1.76
N GLU A 125 -9.50 -10.29 -1.35
CA GLU A 125 -10.55 -9.85 -2.26
C GLU A 125 -10.07 -8.66 -3.12
N LYS A 126 -9.40 -7.67 -2.51
CA LYS A 126 -8.85 -6.51 -3.23
C LYS A 126 -7.74 -6.91 -4.19
N LEU A 127 -6.89 -7.87 -3.82
CA LEU A 127 -5.90 -8.46 -4.72
C LEU A 127 -6.57 -9.18 -5.91
N LEU A 128 -7.69 -9.88 -5.69
CA LEU A 128 -8.50 -10.43 -6.78
C LEU A 128 -9.09 -9.30 -7.64
N CYS A 129 -9.57 -8.20 -7.05
CA CYS A 129 -10.00 -7.04 -7.84
C CYS A 129 -8.87 -6.53 -8.74
N ALA A 130 -7.64 -6.43 -8.24
CA ALA A 130 -6.47 -6.08 -9.05
C ALA A 130 -6.24 -7.09 -10.20
N ILE A 131 -6.25 -8.39 -9.93
CA ILE A 131 -6.06 -9.45 -10.96
C ILE A 131 -7.12 -9.40 -12.05
N PHE A 132 -8.37 -9.09 -11.68
CA PHE A 132 -9.51 -9.03 -12.58
C PHE A 132 -9.78 -7.63 -13.13
N ALA A 133 -8.88 -6.66 -12.89
CA ALA A 133 -9.01 -5.27 -13.29
C ALA A 133 -10.36 -4.63 -12.88
N ARG A 134 -10.88 -5.02 -11.70
CA ARG A 134 -12.06 -4.40 -11.09
C ARG A 134 -11.62 -3.21 -10.24
N PRO A 135 -12.34 -2.07 -10.27
CA PRO A 135 -12.06 -0.95 -9.38
C PRO A 135 -12.10 -1.39 -7.92
N TYR A 136 -11.16 -0.88 -7.13
CA TYR A 136 -11.12 -1.11 -5.70
C TYR A 136 -10.62 0.13 -4.96
N GLN A 137 -10.89 0.16 -3.66
CA GLN A 137 -10.53 1.24 -2.76
C GLN A 137 -9.73 0.66 -1.59
N LEU A 138 -8.76 1.43 -1.13
CA LEU A 138 -7.94 1.19 0.04
C LEU A 138 -8.58 1.90 1.23
N GLN A 139 -8.73 1.18 2.34
CA GLN A 139 -9.29 1.72 3.58
C GLN A 139 -8.20 2.32 4.47
N ASP A 140 -7.10 1.60 4.63
CA ASP A 140 -6.01 1.97 5.53
C ASP A 140 -4.66 1.43 5.02
N THR A 141 -3.58 1.87 5.67
CA THR A 141 -2.21 1.45 5.40
C THR A 141 -2.00 -0.04 5.62
N GLU A 142 -2.56 -0.61 6.68
CA GLU A 142 -2.36 -2.02 7.03
C GLU A 142 -2.91 -2.95 5.94
N GLN A 143 -4.06 -2.61 5.36
CA GLN A 143 -4.66 -3.29 4.22
C GLN A 143 -3.74 -3.27 3.01
N LEU A 144 -3.16 -2.12 2.64
CA LEU A 144 -2.24 -2.06 1.51
C LEU A 144 -0.99 -2.91 1.77
N LEU A 145 -0.40 -2.82 2.96
CA LEU A 145 0.77 -3.61 3.33
C LEU A 145 0.46 -5.12 3.24
N LEU A 146 -0.69 -5.54 3.75
CA LEU A 146 -1.14 -6.93 3.65
C LEU A 146 -1.38 -7.38 2.20
N MET A 147 -1.92 -6.49 1.36
CA MET A 147 -2.04 -6.76 -0.08
C MET A 147 -0.68 -6.92 -0.74
N VAL A 148 0.33 -6.14 -0.37
CA VAL A 148 1.71 -6.29 -0.87
C VAL A 148 2.29 -7.64 -0.45
N ASP A 149 2.09 -8.05 0.79
CA ASP A 149 2.59 -9.33 1.30
C ASP A 149 1.91 -10.53 0.63
N LEU A 150 0.58 -10.47 0.44
CA LEU A 150 -0.17 -11.46 -0.34
C LEU A 150 0.28 -11.49 -1.80
N ALA A 151 0.49 -10.33 -2.41
CA ALA A 151 0.95 -10.23 -3.80
C ALA A 151 2.38 -10.77 -3.96
N ASP A 152 3.25 -10.61 -2.97
CA ASP A 152 4.57 -11.22 -2.99
C ASP A 152 4.48 -12.75 -2.90
N TYR A 153 3.71 -13.26 -1.94
CA TYR A 153 3.48 -14.69 -1.76
C TYR A 153 2.89 -15.35 -3.01
N TYR A 154 1.86 -14.73 -3.61
CA TYR A 154 1.22 -15.24 -4.83
C TYR A 154 1.98 -14.86 -6.11
N HIS A 155 3.14 -14.21 -6.03
CA HIS A 155 3.89 -13.71 -7.18
C HIS A 155 3.02 -12.88 -8.16
N ALA A 156 2.25 -11.97 -7.60
CA ALA A 156 1.29 -11.07 -8.24
C ALA A 156 1.61 -9.57 -8.01
N LEU A 157 2.79 -9.23 -7.48
CA LEU A 157 3.24 -7.83 -7.34
C LEU A 157 3.07 -6.98 -8.62
N PRO A 158 3.39 -7.49 -9.84
CA PRO A 158 3.26 -6.67 -11.05
C PRO A 158 1.83 -6.21 -11.34
N ILE A 159 0.82 -7.06 -11.10
CA ILE A 159 -0.58 -6.68 -11.38
C ILE A 159 -1.13 -5.74 -10.31
N LEU A 160 -0.71 -5.92 -9.05
CA LEU A 160 -1.05 -5.01 -7.98
C LEU A 160 -0.46 -3.62 -8.27
N SER A 161 0.83 -3.56 -8.60
CA SER A 161 1.53 -2.30 -8.95
C SER A 161 0.81 -1.53 -10.07
N ARG A 162 0.42 -2.21 -11.16
CA ARG A 162 -0.25 -1.58 -12.31
C ARG A 162 -1.64 -1.02 -12.02
N THR A 163 -2.34 -1.59 -11.04
CA THR A 163 -3.73 -1.19 -10.72
C THR A 163 -3.79 -0.25 -9.53
N LEU A 164 -2.69 -0.11 -8.79
CA LEU A 164 -2.60 0.68 -7.57
C LEU A 164 -2.85 2.16 -7.79
N ASP A 165 -2.36 2.76 -8.88
CA ASP A 165 -2.59 4.20 -9.16
C ASP A 165 -4.09 4.52 -9.22
N GLY A 166 -4.87 3.68 -9.91
CA GLY A 166 -6.32 3.80 -9.96
C GLY A 166 -6.98 3.59 -8.60
N ALA A 167 -6.46 2.69 -7.77
CA ALA A 167 -6.95 2.48 -6.42
C ALA A 167 -6.66 3.68 -5.49
N LEU A 168 -5.48 4.29 -5.61
CA LEU A 168 -5.07 5.48 -4.84
C LEU A 168 -5.99 6.67 -5.16
N ILE A 169 -6.26 6.93 -6.44
CA ILE A 169 -7.19 7.99 -6.88
C ILE A 169 -8.59 7.76 -6.28
N ASN A 170 -9.04 6.51 -6.21
CA ASN A 170 -10.35 6.18 -5.64
C ASN A 170 -10.37 6.19 -4.10
N SER A 171 -9.23 6.42 -3.44
CA SER A 171 -9.05 6.29 -1.99
C SER A 171 -8.44 7.55 -1.36
N PRO A 172 -9.14 8.71 -1.41
CA PRO A 172 -8.60 9.97 -0.90
C PRO A 172 -8.38 9.96 0.62
N ILE A 173 -9.17 9.17 1.37
CA ILE A 173 -9.02 9.02 2.82
C ILE A 173 -7.69 8.32 3.15
N PHE A 174 -7.39 7.21 2.47
CA PHE A 174 -6.11 6.53 2.57
C PHE A 174 -4.93 7.46 2.28
N CYS A 175 -5.05 8.32 1.26
CA CYS A 175 -3.98 9.22 0.86
C CYS A 175 -3.60 10.23 1.96
N GLN A 176 -4.56 10.63 2.80
CA GLN A 176 -4.31 11.53 3.94
C GLN A 176 -3.46 10.86 5.03
N ASP A 177 -3.51 9.53 5.12
CA ASP A 177 -2.77 8.77 6.14
C ASP A 177 -1.35 8.38 5.70
N ILE A 178 -0.96 8.63 4.45
CA ILE A 178 0.37 8.28 3.92
C ILE A 178 1.49 8.89 4.78
N GLY A 179 1.35 10.15 5.21
CA GLY A 179 2.35 10.84 6.01
C GLY A 179 2.62 10.19 7.38
N ASN A 180 1.63 9.46 7.92
CA ASN A 180 1.73 8.77 9.21
C ASN A 180 2.52 7.46 9.11
N TYR A 181 2.45 6.78 7.96
CA TYR A 181 3.05 5.46 7.71
C TYR A 181 4.07 5.49 6.56
N CYS A 182 4.66 6.67 6.34
CA CYS A 182 5.47 6.94 5.15
C CYS A 182 6.69 6.03 5.03
N THR A 183 7.30 5.60 6.14
CA THR A 183 8.48 4.73 6.12
C THR A 183 8.13 3.30 5.69
N GLU A 184 7.05 2.71 6.22
CA GLU A 184 6.59 1.39 5.80
C GLU A 184 6.06 1.40 4.37
N LEU A 185 5.29 2.44 4.01
CA LEU A 185 4.77 2.60 2.65
C LEU A 185 5.88 2.87 1.64
N PHE A 186 6.96 3.56 2.01
CA PHE A 186 8.10 3.77 1.12
C PHE A 186 8.79 2.46 0.75
N VAL A 187 8.98 1.57 1.73
CA VAL A 187 9.52 0.22 1.49
C VAL A 187 8.56 -0.61 0.64
N ALA A 188 7.26 -0.56 0.94
CA ALA A 188 6.24 -1.28 0.18
C ALA A 188 6.14 -0.78 -1.27
N ALA A 189 6.22 0.55 -1.49
CA ALA A 189 6.22 1.17 -2.80
C ALA A 189 7.44 0.75 -3.63
N ALA A 190 8.62 0.62 -2.99
CA ALA A 190 9.82 0.12 -3.64
C ALA A 190 9.68 -1.35 -4.07
N LYS A 191 9.12 -2.20 -3.20
CA LYS A 191 8.81 -3.61 -3.51
C LYS A 191 7.80 -3.75 -4.65
N LEU A 192 6.78 -2.90 -4.64
CA LEU A 192 5.78 -2.77 -5.70
C LEU A 192 6.29 -2.04 -6.94
N ARG A 193 7.50 -1.47 -6.96
CA ARG A 193 8.01 -0.64 -8.06
C ARG A 193 6.99 0.38 -8.57
N ASN A 194 6.18 0.94 -7.67
CA ASN A 194 5.11 1.87 -8.02
C ASN A 194 5.65 3.29 -7.86
N ALA A 195 5.91 3.97 -8.98
CA ALA A 195 6.58 5.27 -8.98
C ALA A 195 5.73 6.37 -8.31
N LEU A 196 4.41 6.35 -8.48
CA LEU A 196 3.51 7.35 -7.88
C LEU A 196 3.56 7.30 -6.36
N LEU A 197 3.29 6.13 -5.77
CA LEU A 197 3.34 5.94 -4.32
C LEU A 197 4.74 6.16 -3.76
N PHE A 198 5.78 5.75 -4.49
CA PHE A 198 7.17 5.92 -4.06
C PHE A 198 7.55 7.40 -3.95
N ARG A 199 7.21 8.21 -4.96
CA ARG A 199 7.45 9.66 -4.95
C ARG A 199 6.67 10.35 -3.84
N GLU A 200 5.40 9.97 -3.65
CA GLU A 200 4.58 10.50 -2.56
C GLU A 200 5.22 10.20 -1.20
N CYS A 201 5.60 8.95 -0.96
CA CYS A 201 6.22 8.55 0.30
C CYS A 201 7.61 9.17 0.49
N LEU A 202 8.39 9.34 -0.59
CA LEU A 202 9.70 10.00 -0.54
C LEU A 202 9.57 11.41 0.05
N ILE A 203 8.62 12.20 -0.42
CA ILE A 203 8.37 13.56 0.08
C ILE A 203 8.08 13.55 1.59
N TRP A 204 7.27 12.60 2.06
CA TRP A 204 6.96 12.47 3.49
C TRP A 204 8.13 11.97 4.34
N VAL A 205 8.98 11.11 3.77
CA VAL A 205 10.13 10.50 4.45
C VAL A 205 11.31 11.47 4.58
N VAL A 206 11.44 12.45 3.68
CA VAL A 206 12.44 13.52 3.79
C VAL A 206 12.03 14.67 4.71
N GLY A 207 10.78 14.68 5.20
CA GLY A 207 10.30 15.61 6.23
C GLY A 207 10.19 14.95 7.62
N PRO A 208 10.23 15.70 8.73
CA PRO A 208 10.66 17.09 8.92
C PRO A 208 12.09 17.36 8.43
N HIS A 209 12.39 18.58 7.95
CA HIS A 209 13.66 18.92 7.32
C HIS A 209 14.86 18.75 8.26
N ARG A 210 14.70 19.09 9.55
CA ARG A 210 15.77 18.92 10.54
C ARG A 210 15.94 17.49 11.02
N THR A 211 14.84 16.76 11.12
CA THR A 211 14.80 15.39 11.65
C THR A 211 14.09 14.48 10.65
N PRO A 212 14.73 14.21 9.50
CA PRO A 212 14.05 13.51 8.42
C PRO A 212 13.83 12.04 8.79
N LYS A 213 12.64 11.52 8.50
CA LYS A 213 12.22 10.16 8.88
C LYS A 213 13.02 9.06 8.17
N TYR A 214 13.74 9.34 7.08
CA TYR A 214 14.57 8.33 6.42
C TYR A 214 15.69 7.80 7.31
N GLU A 215 16.11 8.52 8.36
CA GLU A 215 17.19 8.07 9.22
C GLU A 215 16.88 6.74 9.92
N ASP A 216 15.58 6.49 10.17
CA ASP A 216 15.05 5.28 10.79
C ASP A 216 14.91 4.10 9.81
N LEU A 217 15.06 4.32 8.49
CA LEU A 217 14.87 3.26 7.49
C LEU A 217 15.97 2.21 7.56
N SER A 218 15.61 0.94 7.79
CA SER A 218 16.58 -0.16 7.81
C SER A 218 17.29 -0.41 6.46
N ASP A 219 16.60 -0.20 5.34
CA ASP A 219 17.15 -0.39 4.00
C ASP A 219 18.13 0.73 3.62
N GLN A 220 19.41 0.38 3.49
CA GLN A 220 20.47 1.32 3.15
C GLN A 220 20.31 1.96 1.77
N LYS A 221 19.78 1.23 0.78
CA LYS A 221 19.60 1.73 -0.58
C LYS A 221 18.49 2.78 -0.60
N LEU A 222 17.36 2.49 0.04
CA LEU A 222 16.25 3.43 0.15
C LEU A 222 16.64 4.66 0.98
N ARG A 223 17.40 4.46 2.06
CA ARG A 223 17.94 5.54 2.86
C ARG A 223 18.85 6.47 2.05
N LEU A 224 19.68 5.91 1.16
CA LEU A 224 20.56 6.72 0.30
C LEU A 224 19.75 7.57 -0.69
N VAL A 225 18.73 6.98 -1.33
CA VAL A 225 17.83 7.70 -2.23
C VAL A 225 17.15 8.87 -1.52
N ALA A 226 16.59 8.63 -0.32
CA ALA A 226 15.95 9.67 0.46
C ALA A 226 16.94 10.77 0.91
N ARG A 227 18.16 10.38 1.30
CA ARG A 227 19.22 11.33 1.64
C ARG A 227 19.62 12.22 0.46
N CYS A 228 19.71 11.68 -0.75
CA CYS A 228 20.00 12.48 -1.94
C CYS A 228 18.90 13.54 -2.17
N ALA A 229 17.62 13.12 -2.14
CA ALA A 229 16.50 14.04 -2.29
C ALA A 229 16.44 15.11 -1.18
N HIS A 230 16.79 14.76 0.06
CA HIS A 230 16.91 15.73 1.16
C HIS A 230 18.09 16.70 1.00
N GLY A 231 19.21 16.21 0.46
CA GLY A 231 20.35 17.04 0.08
C GLY A 231 19.99 18.10 -0.96
N ASP A 232 19.19 17.73 -1.97
CA ASP A 232 18.72 18.66 -2.99
C ASP A 232 17.77 19.74 -2.45
N ILE A 233 17.06 19.45 -1.36
CA ILE A 233 16.26 20.46 -0.65
C ILE A 233 17.19 21.38 0.14
N SER A 234 18.18 20.81 0.83
CA SER A 234 19.15 21.56 1.63
C SER A 234 19.99 22.53 0.80
N THR A 235 20.32 22.17 -0.45
CA THR A 235 21.02 23.07 -1.38
C THR A 235 20.12 24.22 -1.81
N LYS A 236 18.86 23.97 -2.17
CA LYS A 236 17.88 25.04 -2.47
C LYS A 236 17.67 25.99 -1.29
N ASP A 237 17.60 25.44 -0.07
CA ASP A 237 17.53 26.23 1.15
C ASP A 237 18.75 27.15 1.29
N SER A 238 19.96 26.58 1.15
CA SER A 238 21.22 27.33 1.24
C SER A 238 21.34 28.42 0.17
N ASP A 239 20.98 28.12 -1.07
CA ASP A 239 21.00 29.07 -2.20
C ASP A 239 20.00 30.21 -1.99
N ASN A 240 18.80 29.91 -1.47
CA ASN A 240 17.80 30.92 -1.13
C ASN A 240 18.24 31.76 0.07
N PHE A 241 18.92 31.16 1.05
CA PHE A 241 19.48 31.87 2.18
C PHE A 241 20.51 32.90 1.68
N GLU A 242 21.48 32.49 0.85
CA GLU A 242 22.48 33.41 0.30
C GLU A 242 21.89 34.54 -0.59
N ALA A 243 20.75 34.28 -1.25
CA ALA A 243 20.10 35.25 -2.12
C ALA A 243 19.34 36.37 -1.38
N GLN A 244 19.01 36.19 -0.10
CA GLN A 244 18.23 37.17 0.66
C GLN A 244 19.08 38.31 1.25
N SER A 245 18.46 39.50 1.39
CA SER A 245 19.16 40.71 1.82
C SER A 245 19.46 40.76 3.34
N ASP A 246 20.50 41.49 3.73
CA ASP A 246 20.89 41.80 5.12
C ASP A 246 19.74 42.33 6.01
N GLU A 247 18.70 42.90 5.42
CA GLU A 247 17.53 43.43 6.13
C GLU A 247 16.55 42.33 6.54
N LEU A 248 16.37 41.29 5.71
CA LEU A 248 15.55 40.10 6.01
C LEU A 248 16.18 39.24 7.11
N PHE A 249 17.52 39.18 7.15
CA PHE A 249 18.25 38.49 8.22
C PHE A 249 18.05 39.12 9.61
N LYS A 250 17.75 40.43 9.68
CA LYS A 250 17.43 41.08 10.95
C LYS A 250 16.05 40.63 11.49
N ASP A 251 15.08 40.39 10.61
CA ASP A 251 13.75 39.87 10.97
C ASP A 251 13.86 38.43 11.50
N MET A 252 14.68 37.61 10.85
CA MET A 252 15.02 36.25 11.29
C MET A 252 15.65 36.23 12.71
N GLY A 253 16.56 37.17 13.00
CA GLY A 253 17.15 37.35 14.33
C GLY A 253 16.16 37.79 15.40
N GLN A 254 15.08 38.50 15.04
CA GLN A 254 14.00 38.87 15.97
C GLN A 254 13.09 37.67 16.26
N HIS A 255 12.74 36.87 15.25
CA HIS A 255 11.95 35.65 15.43
C HIS A 255 12.68 34.58 16.27
N HIS A 256 14.01 34.50 16.16
CA HIS A 256 14.86 33.71 17.05
C HIS A 256 14.67 34.03 18.55
N SER A 257 14.35 35.29 18.88
CA SER A 257 14.19 35.75 20.26
C SER A 257 12.82 35.41 20.85
N GLU A 258 11.80 35.16 20.03
CA GLU A 258 10.42 34.91 20.48
C GLU A 258 10.10 33.42 20.72
N HIS A 259 10.87 32.50 20.13
CA HIS A 259 10.60 31.06 20.21
C HIS A 259 11.52 30.25 21.13
N GLY A 260 12.40 30.93 21.89
CA GLY A 260 13.29 30.27 22.84
C GLY A 260 14.38 29.45 22.15
N GLU A 261 15.40 29.08 22.92
CA GLU A 261 16.68 28.57 22.44
C GLU A 261 16.59 27.44 21.39
N GLY A 262 16.99 27.76 20.15
CA GLY A 262 17.81 26.84 19.34
C GLY A 262 17.14 26.17 18.13
N LEU A 263 16.91 26.96 17.07
CA LEU A 263 16.96 26.68 15.61
C LEU A 263 15.74 27.29 14.89
N ILE A 264 15.94 27.96 13.75
CA ILE A 264 14.89 28.50 12.87
C ILE A 264 14.26 27.39 12.05
N ASP A 265 12.94 27.33 12.05
CA ASP A 265 12.21 26.43 11.17
C ASP A 265 12.20 27.09 9.79
N TYR A 266 13.10 26.66 8.92
CA TYR A 266 13.33 27.32 7.64
C TYR A 266 12.07 27.27 6.78
N ALA A 267 11.35 26.15 6.75
CA ALA A 267 10.15 26.03 5.95
C ALA A 267 9.04 26.98 6.44
N TRP A 268 8.84 27.10 7.75
CA TRP A 268 7.92 28.10 8.31
C TRP A 268 8.39 29.53 8.05
N TRP A 269 9.67 29.82 8.24
CA TRP A 269 10.22 31.16 8.05
C TRP A 269 10.10 31.63 6.59
N PHE A 270 10.45 30.80 5.60
CA PHE A 270 10.24 31.11 4.19
C PHE A 270 8.76 31.30 3.86
N ARG A 271 7.87 30.52 4.48
CA ARG A 271 6.41 30.72 4.32
C ARG A 271 5.97 32.07 4.86
N ASP A 272 6.39 32.44 6.06
CA ASP A 272 6.01 33.72 6.68
C ASP A 272 6.51 34.92 5.85
N LEU A 273 7.74 34.86 5.33
CA LEU A 273 8.26 35.88 4.41
C LEU A 273 7.46 35.96 3.11
N ASN A 274 7.09 34.82 2.53
CA ASN A 274 6.26 34.75 1.34
C ASN A 274 4.86 35.34 1.59
N ASP A 275 4.25 35.02 2.72
CA ASP A 275 2.91 35.50 3.09
C ASP A 275 2.91 37.01 3.41
N LYS A 276 4.01 37.55 3.95
CA LYS A 276 4.25 38.99 4.09
C LYS A 276 4.57 39.69 2.75
N CYS A 277 4.63 38.96 1.63
CA CYS A 277 5.01 39.44 0.30
C CYS A 277 6.41 40.09 0.26
N LEU A 278 7.33 39.60 1.11
CA LEU A 278 8.71 40.10 1.20
C LEU A 278 9.66 39.40 0.24
N LEU A 279 9.18 38.39 -0.49
CA LEU A 279 9.92 37.62 -1.49
C LEU A 279 9.23 37.70 -2.85
N HIS A 280 9.99 37.78 -3.94
CA HIS A 280 9.46 37.53 -5.28
C HIS A 280 9.37 36.03 -5.55
N GLU A 281 8.42 35.60 -6.38
CA GLU A 281 8.16 34.18 -6.68
C GLU A 281 9.38 33.42 -7.25
N HIS A 282 10.31 34.14 -7.87
CA HIS A 282 11.59 33.59 -8.37
C HIS A 282 12.66 33.41 -7.28
N ASP A 283 12.49 34.00 -6.10
CA ASP A 283 13.51 34.07 -5.04
C ASP A 283 13.54 32.81 -4.16
N LEU A 284 12.58 31.90 -4.34
CA LEU A 284 12.44 30.70 -3.52
C LEU A 284 12.82 29.40 -4.23
N LEU A 285 13.27 29.44 -5.48
CA LEU A 285 13.71 28.24 -6.25
C LEU A 285 12.74 27.04 -6.17
N GLY A 286 11.43 27.30 -6.04
CA GLY A 286 10.40 26.28 -5.87
C GLY A 286 10.42 25.54 -4.53
N LEU A 287 11.07 26.09 -3.50
CA LEU A 287 11.20 25.49 -2.16
C LEU A 287 9.85 25.34 -1.44
N LEU A 288 8.92 26.27 -1.69
CA LEU A 288 7.54 26.21 -1.18
C LEU A 288 6.56 25.45 -2.09
N ASP A 289 7.04 24.90 -3.22
CA ASP A 289 6.21 24.08 -4.11
C ASP A 289 5.72 22.83 -3.37
N ASN A 290 4.45 22.49 -3.56
CA ASN A 290 3.92 21.20 -3.17
C ASN A 290 3.95 20.25 -4.37
N LYS A 291 4.74 19.17 -4.27
CA LYS A 291 4.85 18.11 -5.28
C LYS A 291 4.07 16.83 -4.90
N LEU A 292 3.33 16.85 -3.79
CA LEU A 292 2.42 15.77 -3.42
C LEU A 292 1.26 15.71 -4.43
N VAL A 293 1.10 14.55 -5.07
CA VAL A 293 0.09 14.33 -6.12
C VAL A 293 -1.20 13.80 -5.52
N LEU A 294 -1.11 12.95 -4.48
CA LEU A 294 -2.26 12.29 -3.88
C LEU A 294 -2.91 13.12 -2.77
N ASP A 295 -2.20 14.13 -2.29
CA ASP A 295 -2.61 14.99 -1.17
C ASP A 295 -3.74 15.99 -1.50
N ASN A 296 -4.08 16.19 -2.77
CA ASN A 296 -5.07 17.19 -3.21
C ASN A 296 -4.80 18.61 -2.67
N MET A 297 -3.52 18.99 -2.50
CA MET A 297 -3.08 20.29 -1.98
C MET A 297 -3.63 20.64 -0.59
N ILE A 298 -3.86 19.63 0.26
CA ILE A 298 -4.30 19.83 1.64
C ILE A 298 -3.15 20.39 2.48
N HIS A 299 -1.93 19.92 2.23
CA HIS A 299 -0.73 20.31 2.96
C HIS A 299 0.05 21.40 2.25
N THR A 300 0.69 22.25 3.04
CA THR A 300 1.50 23.38 2.57
C THR A 300 2.80 23.43 3.34
N ALA A 301 3.93 23.59 2.64
CA ALA A 301 5.24 23.72 3.27
C ALA A 301 5.25 24.89 4.26
N GLY A 302 5.82 24.74 5.45
CA GLY A 302 5.79 25.81 6.46
C GLY A 302 4.42 26.08 7.10
N GLY A 303 3.42 25.23 6.85
CA GLY A 303 2.08 25.42 7.39
C GLY A 303 2.01 25.15 8.90
N VAL A 304 0.92 25.56 9.56
CA VAL A 304 0.74 25.44 11.03
C VAL A 304 1.03 24.04 11.58
N ARG A 305 0.67 22.98 10.84
CA ARG A 305 0.89 21.57 11.22
C ARG A 305 2.20 20.97 10.69
N PHE A 306 2.82 21.64 9.72
CA PHE A 306 3.95 21.14 8.93
C PHE A 306 4.99 22.25 8.79
N GLN A 307 5.33 22.86 9.93
CA GLN A 307 6.23 24.01 10.01
C GLN A 307 7.57 23.61 9.40
N ASP A 308 8.18 22.52 9.87
CA ASP A 308 9.49 22.05 9.42
C ASP A 308 9.41 21.13 8.18
N HIS A 309 8.43 21.28 7.30
CA HIS A 309 8.31 20.42 6.11
C HIS A 309 8.41 21.22 4.82
N PHE A 310 9.26 20.72 3.93
CA PHE A 310 9.23 21.04 2.51
C PHE A 310 8.56 19.90 1.76
N PHE A 311 7.70 20.25 0.80
CA PHE A 311 7.01 19.29 -0.07
C PHE A 311 7.53 19.31 -1.50
N CYS A 312 8.72 19.90 -1.71
CA CYS A 312 9.31 20.15 -3.01
C CYS A 312 10.33 19.08 -3.45
N ALA A 313 10.44 17.97 -2.72
CA ALA A 313 11.35 16.89 -3.05
C ALA A 313 10.96 16.26 -4.39
N THR A 314 11.95 15.98 -5.24
CA THR A 314 11.75 15.40 -6.57
C THR A 314 12.75 14.29 -6.80
N ILE A 315 12.34 13.28 -7.55
CA ILE A 315 13.22 12.21 -8.03
C ILE A 315 12.82 11.84 -9.45
N SER A 316 13.82 11.76 -10.33
CA SER A 316 13.66 11.35 -11.73
C SER A 316 13.40 9.84 -11.85
N ASP A 317 12.96 9.38 -13.01
CA ASP A 317 12.75 7.94 -13.25
C ASP A 317 14.07 7.17 -13.22
N GLU A 318 15.18 7.82 -13.59
CA GLU A 318 16.53 7.27 -13.62
C GLU A 318 17.12 7.02 -12.23
N GLU A 319 16.62 7.75 -11.23
CA GLU A 319 17.05 7.66 -9.83
C GLU A 319 16.21 6.67 -9.00
N LEU A 320 15.14 6.11 -9.58
CA LEU A 320 14.35 5.08 -8.92
C LEU A 320 15.22 3.84 -8.63
N PRO A 321 14.99 3.14 -7.51
CA PRO A 321 15.80 1.98 -7.15
C PRO A 321 15.54 0.75 -8.04
N TRP A 322 14.69 0.87 -9.06
CA TRP A 322 14.40 -0.12 -10.09
C TRP A 322 14.39 0.54 -11.47
N ASP A 323 14.57 -0.27 -12.51
CA ASP A 323 14.40 0.16 -13.91
C ASP A 323 12.90 0.17 -14.27
N VAL A 324 12.40 1.35 -14.65
CA VAL A 324 11.00 1.56 -15.06
C VAL A 324 10.58 0.74 -16.28
N ASN A 325 11.53 0.31 -17.12
CA ASN A 325 11.25 -0.51 -18.30
C ASN A 325 11.26 -2.01 -17.99
N LYS A 326 11.70 -2.41 -16.80
CA LYS A 326 11.80 -3.82 -16.42
C LYS A 326 10.43 -4.36 -16.00
N THR A 327 9.90 -5.27 -16.81
CA THR A 327 8.63 -5.96 -16.52
C THR A 327 8.76 -7.18 -15.63
N ASP A 328 9.98 -7.71 -15.48
CA ASP A 328 10.26 -8.89 -14.68
C ASP A 328 10.54 -8.50 -13.23
N TRP A 329 9.70 -8.98 -12.31
CA TRP A 329 9.83 -8.75 -10.87
C TRP A 329 10.94 -9.59 -10.27
#